data_AF-A0A3D2F9S2-F1
#
_entry.id   AF-A0A3D2F9S2-F1
#
_cell.length_a   1.000
_cell.length_b   1.000
_cell.length_c   1.000
_cell.angle_alpha   90.00
_cell.angle_beta   90.00
_cell.angle_gamma   90.00
#
_symmetry.space_group_name_H-M   'P 1'
#
loop_
_entity.id
_entity.type
_entity.pdbx_description
1 polymer ?
#
loop_
_entity_poly.entity_id
_entity_poly.type
_entity_poly.pdbx_seq_one_letter_code
_entity_poly.pdbx_strand_id
1 'polypeptide(L)'
;MHGLTNRAIQCFVIDTYGVDRWTECARVADIGFSDFETLLIYDNDLTNEILDTASAVLHRPRFELMEDLGTYLMSHPNTESLRRLLRFGGDTFIEFLHSLDELPDRARLAVSDLVLPELDLRHR
;
A
#
# COMPACT_ATOMS: atom_id res chain seq x y z
N MET A 1 -10.49 5.05 2.74
CA MET A 1 -9.07 4.66 2.80
C MET A 1 -8.18 5.88 2.73
N HIS A 2 -7.06 5.92 3.46
CA HIS A 2 -6.10 7.04 3.38
C HIS A 2 -5.42 7.10 2.00
N GLY A 3 -5.19 8.30 1.47
CA GLY A 3 -4.64 8.53 0.14
C GLY A 3 -3.26 7.91 -0.09
N LEU A 4 -2.44 7.82 0.97
CA LEU A 4 -1.19 7.05 0.96
C LEU A 4 -1.35 5.60 0.48
N THR A 5 -2.43 4.91 0.86
CA THR A 5 -2.67 3.52 0.43
C THR A 5 -2.92 3.46 -1.08
N ASN A 6 -3.78 4.35 -1.59
CA ASN A 6 -4.08 4.39 -3.02
C ASN A 6 -2.88 4.88 -3.84
N ARG A 7 -2.10 5.82 -3.30
CA ARG A 7 -0.86 6.28 -3.92
C ARG A 7 0.19 5.18 -3.99
N ALA A 8 0.28 4.32 -2.97
CA ALA A 8 1.15 3.16 -3.01
C ALA A 8 0.79 2.19 -4.14
N ILE A 9 -0.51 1.91 -4.33
CA ILE A 9 -0.99 1.07 -5.44
C ILE A 9 -0.65 1.73 -6.79
N GLN A 10 -0.91 3.03 -6.93
CA GLN A 10 -0.55 3.80 -8.12
C GLN A 10 0.95 3.70 -8.42
N CYS A 11 1.81 4.00 -7.45
CA CYS A 11 3.26 3.95 -7.64
C CYS A 11 3.74 2.54 -7.98
N PHE A 12 3.19 1.51 -7.35
CA PHE A 12 3.49 0.12 -7.70
C PHE A 12 3.17 -0.18 -9.17
N VAL A 13 1.99 0.23 -9.64
CA VAL A 13 1.60 0.02 -11.05
C VAL A 13 2.52 0.79 -11.99
N ILE A 14 2.84 2.05 -11.69
CA ILE A 14 3.70 2.89 -12.53
C ILE A 14 5.13 2.34 -12.57
N ASP A 15 5.71 2.01 -11.41
CA ASP A 15 7.10 1.57 -11.31
C ASP A 15 7.30 0.17 -11.91
N THR A 16 6.28 -0.70 -11.84
CA THR A 16 6.37 -2.10 -12.32
C THR A 16 5.90 -2.26 -13.77
N TYR A 17 4.86 -1.53 -14.17
CA TYR A 17 4.17 -1.73 -15.47
C TYR A 17 4.12 -0.47 -16.35
N GLY A 18 4.55 0.69 -15.84
CA GLY A 18 4.61 1.95 -16.57
C GLY A 18 3.36 2.82 -16.43
N VAL A 19 3.54 4.11 -16.74
CA VAL A 19 2.50 5.14 -16.65
C VAL A 19 1.29 4.86 -17.56
N ASP A 20 1.49 4.26 -18.73
CA ASP A 20 0.41 3.94 -19.66
C ASP A 20 -0.57 2.93 -19.05
N ARG A 21 -0.04 1.95 -18.32
CA ARG A 21 -0.86 0.92 -17.64
C ARG A 21 -1.65 1.52 -16.49
N TRP A 22 -1.05 2.42 -15.72
CA TRP A 22 -1.77 3.16 -14.70
C TRP A 22 -2.88 4.03 -15.29
N THR A 23 -2.59 4.75 -16.37
CA THR A 23 -3.55 5.61 -17.06
C THR A 23 -4.76 4.83 -17.55
N GLU A 24 -4.53 3.63 -18.09
CA GLU A 24 -5.62 2.72 -18.47
C GLU A 24 -6.43 2.24 -17.25
N CYS A 25 -5.78 1.92 -16.13
CA CYS A 25 -6.48 1.57 -14.90
C CYS A 25 -7.38 2.71 -14.40
N ALA A 26 -6.86 3.94 -14.33
CA ALA A 26 -7.61 5.11 -13.88
C ALA A 26 -8.81 5.42 -14.80
N ARG A 27 -8.64 5.22 -16.12
CA ARG A 27 -9.70 5.38 -17.11
C ARG A 27 -10.79 4.30 -16.97
N VAL A 28 -10.41 3.04 -16.77
CA VAL A 28 -11.37 1.93 -16.63
C VAL A 28 -12.12 2.01 -15.29
N ALA A 29 -11.47 2.44 -14.22
CA ALA A 29 -12.08 2.65 -12.91
C ALA A 29 -12.87 3.98 -12.82
N ASP A 30 -12.93 4.77 -13.89
CA ASP A 30 -13.67 6.04 -13.99
C ASP A 30 -13.49 7.00 -12.80
N ILE A 31 -12.27 7.06 -12.25
CA ILE A 31 -12.02 7.81 -11.00
C ILE A 31 -11.99 9.33 -11.21
N GLY A 32 -11.95 9.80 -12.45
CA GLY A 32 -11.99 11.22 -12.80
C GLY A 32 -10.68 12.01 -12.56
N PHE A 33 -9.61 11.35 -12.14
CA PHE A 33 -8.28 11.94 -11.93
C PHE A 33 -7.16 10.95 -12.27
N SER A 34 -5.93 11.46 -12.43
CA SER A 34 -4.75 10.65 -12.74
C SER A 34 -3.92 10.28 -11.52
N ASP A 35 -4.02 11.03 -10.43
CA ASP A 35 -3.11 10.93 -9.29
C ASP A 35 -3.86 10.96 -7.96
N PHE A 36 -3.47 10.06 -7.06
CA PHE A 36 -3.93 10.07 -5.68
C PHE A 36 -3.15 11.08 -4.84
N GLU A 37 -3.86 11.98 -4.17
CA GLU A 37 -3.30 12.92 -3.21
C GLU A 37 -3.10 12.23 -1.86
N THR A 38 -1.87 12.26 -1.35
CA THR A 38 -1.50 11.48 -0.16
C THR A 38 -2.18 11.95 1.12
N LEU A 39 -2.55 13.23 1.20
CA LEU A 39 -3.18 13.85 2.37
C LEU A 39 -4.71 13.74 2.37
N LEU A 40 -5.32 13.19 1.32
CA LEU A 40 -6.77 13.05 1.24
C LEU A 40 -7.23 11.68 1.76
N ILE A 41 -8.48 11.63 2.22
CA ILE A 41 -9.17 10.39 2.55
C ILE A 41 -10.18 10.13 1.45
N TYR A 42 -10.14 8.91 0.92
CA TYR A 42 -11.02 8.43 -0.13
C TYR A 42 -12.04 7.43 0.43
N ASP A 43 -13.05 7.07 -0.35
CA ASP A 43 -13.91 5.93 -0.02
C ASP A 43 -13.06 4.65 0.11
N ASN A 44 -13.45 3.74 1.01
CA ASN A 44 -12.82 2.42 1.11
C ASN A 44 -13.09 1.58 -0.13
N ASP A 45 -14.27 1.73 -0.74
CA ASP A 45 -14.66 0.95 -1.92
C ASP A 45 -13.76 1.28 -3.12
N LEU A 46 -13.30 2.53 -3.23
CA LEU A 46 -12.38 2.97 -4.29
C LEU A 46 -11.06 2.19 -4.30
N THR A 47 -10.50 1.87 -3.13
CA THR A 47 -9.26 1.07 -3.07
C THR A 47 -9.48 -0.34 -3.62
N ASN A 48 -10.65 -0.92 -3.33
CA ASN A 48 -11.00 -2.25 -3.84
C ASN A 48 -11.24 -2.22 -5.35
N GLU A 49 -11.97 -1.22 -5.85
CA GLU A 49 -12.24 -1.02 -7.26
C GLU A 49 -10.96 -0.80 -8.08
N ILE A 50 -10.01 -0.02 -7.57
CA ILE A 50 -8.70 0.17 -8.21
C ILE A 50 -7.94 -1.16 -8.30
N LEU A 51 -7.94 -1.97 -7.25
CA LEU A 51 -7.25 -3.27 -7.25
C LEU A 51 -7.92 -4.28 -8.20
N ASP A 52 -9.25 -4.31 -8.28
CA ASP A 52 -9.99 -5.15 -9.22
C ASP A 52 -9.77 -4.69 -10.67
N THR A 53 -9.74 -3.39 -10.89
CA THR A 53 -9.45 -2.80 -12.20
C THR A 53 -8.01 -3.08 -12.62
N ALA A 54 -7.03 -2.92 -11.74
CA ALA A 54 -5.65 -3.27 -12.00
C ALA A 54 -5.50 -4.76 -12.32
N SER A 55 -6.21 -5.63 -11.58
CA SER A 55 -6.28 -7.06 -11.88
C SER A 55 -6.78 -7.34 -13.30
N ALA A 56 -7.87 -6.68 -13.70
CA ALA A 56 -8.46 -6.83 -15.03
C ALA A 56 -7.53 -6.30 -16.15
N VAL A 57 -6.98 -5.09 -15.99
CA VAL A 57 -6.14 -4.41 -17.00
C VAL A 57 -4.77 -5.09 -17.16
N LEU A 58 -4.19 -5.57 -16.07
CA LEU A 58 -2.89 -6.25 -16.09
C LEU A 58 -3.02 -7.74 -16.39
N HIS A 59 -4.25 -8.27 -16.47
CA HIS A 59 -4.54 -9.69 -16.66
C HIS A 59 -3.84 -10.59 -15.63
N ARG A 60 -3.84 -10.15 -14.36
CA ARG A 60 -3.23 -10.87 -13.24
C ARG A 60 -4.24 -11.05 -12.11
N PRO A 61 -4.22 -12.19 -11.40
CA PRO A 61 -5.06 -12.35 -10.23
C PRO A 61 -4.79 -11.27 -9.18
N ARG A 62 -5.85 -10.74 -8.56
CA ARG A 62 -5.75 -9.72 -7.51
C ARG A 62 -4.81 -10.13 -6.38
N PHE A 63 -4.82 -11.40 -5.96
CA PHE A 63 -3.99 -11.86 -4.85
C PHE A 63 -2.49 -11.73 -5.16
N GLU A 64 -2.07 -12.05 -6.39
CA GLU A 64 -0.67 -11.90 -6.79
C GLU A 64 -0.26 -10.43 -6.84
N LEU A 65 -1.15 -9.55 -7.33
CA LEU A 65 -0.89 -8.11 -7.33
C LEU A 65 -0.73 -7.56 -5.91
N MET A 66 -1.52 -8.04 -4.95
CA MET A 66 -1.41 -7.63 -3.55
C MET A 66 -0.15 -8.18 -2.88
N GLU A 67 0.27 -9.40 -3.23
CA GLU A 67 1.55 -9.97 -2.77
C GLU A 67 2.73 -9.15 -3.30
N ASP A 68 2.76 -8.88 -4.60
CA ASP A 68 3.80 -8.09 -5.25
C ASP A 68 3.82 -6.63 -4.75
N LEU A 69 2.65 -6.04 -4.48
CA LEU A 69 2.55 -4.73 -3.83
C LEU A 69 3.21 -4.76 -2.45
N GLY A 70 2.97 -5.80 -1.65
CA GLY A 70 3.63 -5.99 -0.37
C GLY A 70 5.15 -6.06 -0.51
N THR A 71 5.66 -6.81 -1.48
CA THR A 71 7.10 -6.89 -1.79
C THR A 71 7.64 -5.53 -2.22
N TYR A 72 6.94 -4.81 -3.09
CA TYR A 72 7.31 -3.47 -3.56
C TYR A 72 7.45 -2.47 -2.39
N LEU A 73 6.51 -2.49 -1.44
CA LEU A 73 6.55 -1.64 -0.24
C LEU A 73 7.78 -1.89 0.65
N MET A 74 8.35 -3.10 0.59
CA MET A 74 9.49 -3.50 1.41
C MET A 74 10.84 -3.48 0.68
N SER A 75 10.85 -3.43 -0.65
CA SER A 75 12.08 -3.59 -1.43
C SER A 75 12.40 -2.42 -2.35
N HIS A 76 11.40 -1.65 -2.79
CA HIS A 76 11.63 -0.63 -3.81
C HIS A 76 12.30 0.64 -3.24
N PRO A 77 13.21 1.30 -3.98
CA PRO A 77 13.81 2.57 -3.55
C PRO A 77 12.78 3.68 -3.28
N ASN A 78 11.70 3.73 -4.08
CA ASN A 78 10.65 4.75 -3.93
C ASN A 78 9.83 4.62 -2.64
N THR A 79 9.93 3.49 -1.93
CA THR A 79 9.20 3.22 -0.68
C THR A 79 10.09 3.31 0.56
N GLU A 80 11.31 3.86 0.44
CA GLU A 80 12.25 4.00 1.56
C GLU A 80 11.66 4.72 2.77
N SER A 81 10.83 5.75 2.55
CA SER A 81 10.16 6.48 3.62
C SER A 81 9.29 5.57 4.51
N LEU A 82 8.61 4.58 3.92
CA LEU A 82 7.83 3.59 4.66
C LEU A 82 8.77 2.66 5.45
N ARG A 83 9.87 2.20 4.82
CA ARG A 83 10.88 1.36 5.50
C ARG A 83 11.51 2.06 6.71
N ARG A 84 11.63 3.40 6.67
CA ARG A 84 12.08 4.19 7.83
C ARG A 84 11.11 4.17 9.01
N LEU A 85 9.82 3.92 8.82
CA LEU A 85 8.87 3.68 9.93
C LEU A 85 9.10 2.29 10.54
N LEU A 86 9.42 1.31 9.68
CA LEU A 86 9.67 -0.08 10.06
C LEU A 86 11.04 -0.32 10.70
N ARG A 87 12.00 0.62 10.58
CA ARG A 87 13.35 0.50 11.15
C ARG A 87 13.38 0.29 12.66
N PHE A 88 12.30 0.65 13.36
CA PHE A 88 12.15 0.40 14.79
C PHE A 88 11.58 -0.99 15.09
N GLY A 89 11.59 -1.89 14.10
CA GLY A 89 11.08 -3.25 14.21
C GLY A 89 12.05 -4.26 14.79
N GLY A 90 13.29 -3.88 15.14
CA GLY A 90 14.29 -4.83 15.60
C GLY A 90 15.12 -5.42 14.46
N ASP A 91 16.14 -6.19 14.83
CA ASP A 91 17.22 -6.61 13.94
C ASP A 91 17.01 -8.03 13.39
N THR A 92 16.08 -8.79 13.97
CA THR A 92 15.72 -10.14 13.51
C THR A 92 14.28 -10.20 13.00
N PHE A 93 13.97 -11.21 12.20
CA PHE A 93 12.60 -11.43 11.72
C PHE A 93 11.60 -11.61 12.87
N ILE A 94 11.97 -12.31 13.94
CA ILE A 94 11.09 -12.53 15.10
C ILE A 94 10.86 -11.23 15.87
N GLU A 95 11.88 -10.42 16.08
CA GLU A 95 11.73 -9.09 16.68
C GLU A 95 10.84 -8.20 15.82
N PHE A 96 11.00 -8.25 14.49
CA PHE A 96 10.15 -7.54 13.55
C PHE A 96 8.68 -7.92 13.70
N LEU A 97 8.38 -9.22 13.74
CA LEU A 97 7.02 -9.69 13.95
C LEU A 97 6.44 -9.20 15.28
N HIS A 98 7.21 -9.23 16.36
CA HIS A 98 6.78 -8.69 17.66
C HIS A 98 6.54 -7.18 17.64
N SER A 99 7.30 -6.44 16.84
CA SER A 99 7.12 -4.99 16.72
C SER A 99 5.86 -4.57 15.97
N LEU A 100 5.22 -5.48 15.22
CA LEU A 100 4.05 -5.16 14.41
C LEU A 100 2.86 -4.72 15.26
N ASP A 101 2.77 -5.17 16.50
CA ASP A 101 1.74 -4.77 17.46
C ASP A 101 1.80 -3.26 17.74
N GLU A 102 3.00 -2.65 17.70
CA GLU A 102 3.22 -1.22 17.89
C GLU A 102 3.14 -0.40 16.58
N LEU A 103 3.02 -1.07 15.42
CA LEU A 103 3.03 -0.40 14.13
C LEU A 103 1.87 0.59 13.95
N PRO A 104 0.61 0.27 14.33
CA PRO A 104 -0.49 1.22 14.21
C PRO A 104 -0.26 2.51 15.01
N ASP A 105 0.28 2.42 16.21
CA ASP A 105 0.61 3.59 17.04
C ASP A 105 1.74 4.42 16.42
N ARG A 106 2.82 3.77 15.96
CA ARG A 106 3.92 4.45 15.26
C ARG A 106 3.45 5.16 13.98
N ALA A 107 2.56 4.53 13.22
CA ALA A 107 2.00 5.12 12.02
C ALA A 107 1.18 6.38 12.34
N ARG A 108 0.33 6.35 13.37
CA ARG A 108 -0.46 7.50 13.83
C ARG A 108 0.38 8.69 14.27
N LEU A 109 1.58 8.47 14.81
CA LEU A 109 2.51 9.54 15.16
C LEU A 109 3.04 10.29 13.93
N ALA A 110 3.14 9.62 12.78
CA ALA A 110 3.60 10.22 11.53
C ALA A 110 2.44 10.77 10.69
N VAL A 111 1.32 10.05 10.64
CA VAL A 111 0.12 10.36 9.86
C VAL A 111 -1.09 9.98 10.69
N SER A 112 -1.70 10.95 11.37
CA SER A 112 -2.77 10.72 12.35
C SER A 112 -3.97 9.97 11.78
N ASP A 113 -4.28 10.21 10.51
CA ASP A 113 -5.46 9.65 9.83
C ASP A 113 -5.16 8.31 9.12
N LEU A 114 -3.92 7.82 9.21
CA LEU A 114 -3.55 6.50 8.70
C LEU A 114 -3.92 5.42 9.71
N VAL A 115 -5.03 4.75 9.45
CA VAL A 115 -5.51 3.63 10.26
C VAL A 115 -4.94 2.31 9.71
N LEU A 116 -4.06 1.68 10.47
CA LEU A 116 -3.56 0.34 10.22
C LEU A 116 -4.30 -0.69 11.09
N PRO A 117 -4.45 -1.95 10.63
CA PRO A 117 -5.05 -3.00 11.43
C PRO A 117 -4.23 -3.31 12.68
N GLU A 118 -4.89 -3.70 13.76
CA GLU A 118 -4.23 -4.25 14.93
C GLU A 118 -3.66 -5.64 14.61
N LEU A 119 -2.42 -5.87 15.03
CA LEU A 119 -1.71 -7.13 14.88
C LEU A 119 -1.27 -7.56 16.28
N ASP A 120 -1.29 -8.87 16.53
CA ASP A 120 -0.90 -9.49 17.80
C ASP A 120 -0.19 -10.82 17.50
N LEU A 121 1.08 -10.94 17.89
CA LEU A 121 1.85 -12.16 17.69
C LEU A 121 1.70 -13.11 18.88
N ARG A 122 0.99 -14.23 18.66
CA ARG A 122 0.81 -15.28 19.67
C ARG A 122 1.78 -16.43 19.45
N HIS A 123 2.56 -16.75 20.48
CA HIS A 123 3.30 -18.01 20.54
C HIS A 123 2.33 -19.18 20.75
N ARG A 124 2.38 -20.18 19.87
CA ARG A 124 1.66 -21.45 20.02
C ARG A 124 2.59 -22.55 20.50
#